data_AF-A0A101SJV9-F1
#
_entry.id   AF-A0A101SJV9-F1
#
_cell.length_a   1.000
_cell.length_b   1.000
_cell.length_c   1.000
_cell.angle_alpha   90.00
_cell.angle_beta   90.00
_cell.angle_gamma   90.00
#
_symmetry.space_group_name_H-M   'P 1'
#
loop_
_entity.id
_entity.type
_entity.pdbx_description
1 polymer ?
#
loop_
_entity_poly.entity_id
_entity_poly.type
_entity_poly.pdbx_seq_one_letter_code
_entity_poly.pdbx_strand_id
1 'polypeptide(L)'
;MTGAATLPGPYASPEALGESRRQVEELVCGLPGADPSQMGFQFPWEIRAFAMAVAAHQALRFDWPQFQGALIASIQGWENGNAERGEVPWSYYEHWVAALETVMATQCVLEPNVLDEKVQRVLAEPPNRNHHEAHTEPIAIDPARSPKRHGA
;
A
#
# COMPACT_ATOMS: atom_id res chain seq x y z
N MET A 1 -31.13 1.15 10.43
CA MET A 1 -29.97 0.62 11.18
C MET A 1 -29.05 0.00 10.14
N THR A 2 -28.22 0.82 9.52
CA THR A 2 -27.35 0.44 8.40
C THR A 2 -26.10 -0.20 9.01
N GLY A 3 -25.86 -1.47 8.72
CA GLY A 3 -24.74 -2.22 9.26
C GLY A 3 -23.43 -1.51 8.95
N ALA A 4 -22.63 -1.28 9.99
CA ALA A 4 -21.25 -0.86 9.84
C ALA A 4 -20.54 -1.91 8.98
N ALA A 5 -20.13 -1.53 7.77
CA ALA A 5 -19.26 -2.36 6.95
C ALA A 5 -17.85 -2.29 7.55
N THR A 6 -17.68 -2.88 8.74
CA THR A 6 -16.37 -3.34 9.18
C THR A 6 -15.89 -4.27 8.09
N LEU A 7 -14.84 -3.89 7.34
CA LEU A 7 -14.19 -4.87 6.49
C LEU A 7 -13.76 -6.03 7.41
N PRO A 8 -14.18 -7.28 7.13
CA PRO A 8 -13.74 -8.39 7.94
C PRO A 8 -12.21 -8.40 7.95
N GLY A 9 -11.64 -8.50 9.14
CA GLY A 9 -10.20 -8.46 9.34
C GLY A 9 -9.46 -9.47 8.45
N PRO A 10 -8.16 -9.25 8.28
CA PRO A 10 -7.61 -8.94 6.97
C PRO A 10 -7.92 -10.06 5.97
N TYR A 11 -8.86 -9.80 5.04
CA TYR A 11 -9.23 -10.67 3.92
C TYR A 11 -9.99 -11.94 4.31
N ALA A 12 -11.23 -12.10 3.82
CA ALA A 12 -12.14 -13.19 4.19
C ALA A 12 -11.59 -14.62 3.99
N SER A 13 -10.50 -14.78 3.20
CA SER A 13 -9.73 -16.01 3.01
C SER A 13 -8.34 -15.68 2.40
N PRO A 14 -7.38 -16.62 2.41
CA PRO A 14 -6.12 -16.52 1.65
C PRO A 14 -6.32 -16.25 0.15
N GLU A 15 -7.46 -16.66 -0.40
CA GLU A 15 -7.82 -16.46 -1.80
C GLU A 15 -8.20 -15.00 -2.06
N ALA A 16 -9.02 -14.40 -1.19
CA ALA A 16 -9.37 -12.99 -1.26
C ALA A 16 -8.14 -12.10 -1.08
N LEU A 17 -7.22 -12.50 -0.19
CA LEU A 17 -5.87 -11.95 -0.05
C LEU A 17 -5.12 -11.92 -1.37
N GLY A 18 -5.04 -13.09 -2.01
CA GLY A 18 -4.36 -13.26 -3.29
C GLY A 18 -5.02 -12.45 -4.40
N GLU A 19 -6.33 -12.33 -4.40
CA GLU A 19 -7.07 -11.54 -5.39
C GLU A 19 -6.83 -10.04 -5.26
N SER A 20 -6.93 -9.49 -4.05
CA SER A 20 -6.61 -8.08 -3.80
C SER A 20 -5.13 -7.79 -4.15
N ARG A 21 -4.22 -8.71 -3.85
CA ARG A 21 -2.82 -8.60 -4.25
C ARG A 21 -2.64 -8.58 -5.76
N ARG A 22 -3.28 -9.51 -6.48
CA ARG A 22 -3.23 -9.57 -7.95
C ARG A 22 -3.80 -8.32 -8.59
N GLN A 23 -4.88 -7.76 -8.06
CA GLN A 23 -5.45 -6.51 -8.57
C GLN A 23 -4.48 -5.34 -8.42
N VAL A 24 -3.77 -5.25 -7.28
CA VAL A 24 -2.71 -4.24 -7.09
C VAL A 24 -1.54 -4.49 -8.05
N GLU A 25 -1.09 -5.73 -8.19
CA GLU A 25 0.00 -6.10 -9.11
C GLU A 25 -0.36 -5.81 -10.58
N GLU A 26 -1.60 -6.10 -10.98
CA GLU A 26 -2.12 -5.78 -12.32
C GLU A 26 -2.14 -4.27 -12.57
N LEU A 27 -2.55 -3.47 -11.59
CA LEU A 27 -2.47 -2.01 -11.69
C LEU A 27 -1.03 -1.51 -11.78
N VAL A 28 -0.10 -2.12 -11.04
CA VAL A 28 1.33 -1.75 -11.10
C VAL A 28 1.93 -2.10 -12.48
N CYS A 29 1.60 -3.27 -13.04
CA CYS A 29 2.15 -3.73 -14.32
C CYS A 29 1.41 -3.19 -15.55
N GLY A 30 0.13 -2.84 -15.42
CA GLY A 30 -0.77 -2.44 -16.51
C GLY A 30 -0.80 -0.94 -16.80
N LEU A 31 -0.09 -0.12 -16.02
CA LEU A 31 0.04 1.31 -16.28
C LEU A 31 0.84 1.55 -17.58
N PRO A 32 0.33 2.35 -18.53
CA PRO A 32 0.99 2.56 -19.81
C PRO A 32 2.33 3.30 -19.62
N GLY A 33 3.42 2.58 -19.83
CA GLY A 33 4.80 3.04 -19.63
C GLY A 33 5.57 1.95 -18.90
N ALA A 34 6.43 1.23 -19.62
CA ALA A 34 7.16 0.06 -19.08
C ALA A 34 8.18 0.41 -17.98
N ASP A 35 8.35 1.69 -17.67
CA ASP A 35 9.33 2.22 -16.73
C ASP A 35 8.65 3.22 -15.76
N PRO A 36 8.51 2.86 -14.46
CA PRO A 36 7.96 3.74 -13.43
C PRO A 36 8.70 5.08 -13.30
N SER A 37 9.99 5.13 -13.63
CA SER A 37 10.77 6.37 -13.57
C SER A 37 10.34 7.38 -14.63
N GLN A 38 9.81 6.91 -15.76
CA GLN A 38 9.23 7.75 -16.82
C GLN A 38 7.82 8.25 -16.46
N MET A 39 7.23 7.73 -15.37
CA MET A 39 5.89 8.10 -14.88
C MET A 39 5.95 9.03 -13.64
N GLY A 40 7.14 9.49 -13.27
CA GLY A 40 7.34 10.40 -12.14
C GLY A 40 7.46 9.71 -10.77
N PHE A 41 7.65 8.39 -10.75
CA PHE A 41 7.97 7.65 -9.52
C PHE A 41 9.49 7.55 -9.35
N GLN A 42 10.00 8.04 -8.22
CA GLN A 42 11.41 7.98 -7.82
C GLN A 42 11.76 6.64 -7.17
N PHE A 43 10.79 6.03 -6.47
CA PHE A 43 11.01 4.76 -5.76
C PHE A 43 9.96 3.71 -6.09
N PRO A 44 10.31 2.41 -6.10
CA PRO A 44 9.36 1.34 -6.41
C PRO A 44 8.15 1.27 -5.47
N TRP A 45 8.24 1.79 -4.25
CA TRP A 45 7.11 1.80 -3.32
C TRP A 45 6.06 2.85 -3.69
N GLU A 46 6.42 3.89 -4.44
CA GLU A 46 5.52 4.99 -4.78
C GLU A 46 4.43 4.56 -5.77
N ILE A 47 4.80 3.79 -6.80
CA ILE A 47 3.82 3.18 -7.73
C ILE A 47 2.92 2.17 -7.02
N ARG A 48 3.45 1.48 -5.99
CA ARG A 48 2.65 0.58 -5.15
C ARG A 48 1.67 1.36 -4.29
N ALA A 49 2.10 2.46 -3.67
CA ALA A 49 1.23 3.36 -2.94
C ALA A 49 0.11 3.85 -3.87
N PHE A 50 0.46 4.30 -5.08
CA PHE A 50 -0.47 4.68 -6.15
C PHE A 50 -1.56 3.62 -6.40
N ALA A 51 -1.11 2.42 -6.76
CA ALA A 51 -2.00 1.30 -7.06
C ALA A 51 -2.88 0.92 -5.87
N MET A 52 -2.36 0.99 -4.64
CA MET A 52 -3.13 0.68 -3.43
C MET A 52 -4.30 1.64 -3.21
N ALA A 53 -4.13 2.96 -3.37
CA ALA A 53 -5.29 3.86 -3.18
C ALA A 53 -6.32 3.71 -4.30
N VAL A 54 -5.90 3.44 -5.53
CA VAL A 54 -6.83 3.14 -6.64
C VAL A 54 -7.62 1.87 -6.35
N ALA A 55 -6.95 0.79 -5.94
CA ALA A 55 -7.60 -0.46 -5.57
C ALA A 55 -8.53 -0.27 -4.36
N ALA A 56 -8.11 0.47 -3.33
CA ALA A 56 -8.93 0.78 -2.17
C ALA A 56 -10.17 1.61 -2.54
N HIS A 57 -10.03 2.58 -3.44
CA HIS A 57 -11.17 3.35 -3.95
C HIS A 57 -12.20 2.44 -4.62
N GLN A 58 -11.75 1.50 -5.46
CA GLN A 58 -12.64 0.55 -6.14
C GLN A 58 -13.29 -0.45 -5.16
N ALA A 59 -12.51 -0.97 -4.20
CA ALA A 59 -12.96 -2.00 -3.27
C ALA A 59 -13.90 -1.44 -2.19
N LEU A 60 -13.56 -0.29 -1.62
CA LEU A 60 -14.32 0.34 -0.52
C LEU A 60 -15.39 1.31 -1.02
N ARG A 61 -15.33 1.69 -2.30
CA ARG A 61 -16.23 2.65 -2.93
C ARG A 61 -16.32 3.97 -2.15
N PHE A 62 -15.22 4.40 -1.53
CA PHE A 62 -15.14 5.75 -0.96
C PHE A 62 -15.08 6.78 -2.08
N ASP A 63 -15.53 8.00 -1.84
CA ASP A 63 -15.51 9.04 -2.87
C ASP A 63 -14.09 9.54 -3.12
N TRP A 64 -13.65 9.61 -4.39
CA TRP A 64 -12.32 10.11 -4.73
C TRP A 64 -12.01 11.52 -4.16
N PRO A 65 -12.97 12.48 -4.16
CA PRO A 65 -12.78 13.77 -3.49
C PRO A 65 -12.48 13.67 -1.99
N GLN A 66 -12.94 12.62 -1.29
CA GLN A 66 -12.61 12.39 0.11
C GLN A 66 -11.10 12.14 0.28
N PHE A 67 -10.52 11.31 -0.59
CA PHE A 67 -9.08 11.07 -0.62
C PHE A 67 -8.30 12.33 -0.99
N GLN A 68 -8.76 13.09 -1.99
CA GLN A 68 -8.13 14.37 -2.34
C GLN A 68 -8.13 15.37 -1.17
N GLY A 69 -9.23 15.44 -0.42
CA GLY A 69 -9.32 16.27 0.78
C GLY A 69 -8.32 15.85 1.86
N ALA A 70 -8.19 14.55 2.11
CA ALA A 70 -7.22 14.02 3.07
C ALA A 70 -5.77 14.30 2.64
N LEU A 71 -5.47 14.20 1.34
CA LEU A 71 -4.15 14.54 0.78
C LEU A 71 -3.80 16.01 0.96
N ILE A 72 -4.75 16.91 0.65
CA ILE A 72 -4.58 18.36 0.86
C ILE A 72 -4.31 18.65 2.34
N ALA A 73 -5.09 18.03 3.25
CA ALA A 73 -4.91 18.22 4.68
C ALA A 73 -3.53 17.73 5.18
N SER A 74 -3.05 16.58 4.67
CA SER A 74 -1.72 16.05 5.01
C SER A 74 -0.60 17.00 4.57
N ILE A 75 -0.68 17.50 3.33
CA ILE A 75 0.27 18.47 2.78
C ILE A 75 0.27 19.77 3.60
N GLN A 76 -0.91 20.33 3.88
CA GLN A 76 -1.03 21.55 4.68
C GLN A 76 -0.46 21.37 6.09
N GLY A 77 -0.67 20.20 6.71
CA GLY A 77 -0.09 19.86 8.01
C GLY A 77 1.44 19.91 7.98
N TRP A 78 2.06 19.38 6.92
CA TRP A 78 3.50 19.45 6.73
C TRP A 78 3.98 20.88 6.48
N GLU A 79 3.33 21.63 5.59
CA GLU A 79 3.70 23.01 5.25
C GLU A 79 3.70 23.88 6.50
N ASN A 80 2.65 23.78 7.32
CA ASN A 80 2.54 24.56 8.55
C ASN A 80 3.54 24.13 9.64
N GLY A 81 3.91 22.85 9.70
CA GLY A 81 4.76 22.30 10.75
C GLY A 81 6.27 22.36 10.46
N ASN A 82 6.65 22.28 9.17
CA ASN A 82 8.04 22.16 8.70
C ASN A 82 8.58 23.41 8.01
N ALA A 83 7.73 24.35 7.58
CA ALA A 83 8.20 25.65 7.08
C ALA A 83 9.10 26.40 8.09
N GLU A 84 8.96 26.08 9.38
CA GLU A 84 9.75 26.69 10.46
C GLU A 84 10.99 25.88 10.88
N ARG A 85 11.11 24.60 10.47
CA ARG A 85 12.12 23.67 11.01
C ARG A 85 13.10 23.11 9.99
N GLY A 86 12.73 23.00 8.71
CA GLY A 86 13.66 22.58 7.63
C GLY A 86 14.33 21.19 7.79
N GLU A 87 13.92 20.40 8.78
CA GLU A 87 14.59 19.15 9.17
C GLU A 87 14.07 17.92 8.40
N VAL A 88 12.84 17.98 7.87
CA VAL A 88 12.20 16.83 7.20
C VAL A 88 12.16 17.06 5.68
N PRO A 89 12.75 16.16 4.86
CA PRO A 89 12.67 16.26 3.41
C PRO A 89 11.22 16.08 2.92
N TRP A 90 10.84 16.82 1.88
CA TRP A 90 9.51 16.75 1.27
C TRP A 90 9.34 15.45 0.47
N SER A 91 8.20 14.76 0.65
CA SER A 91 7.85 13.55 -0.09
C SER A 91 6.36 13.51 -0.43
N TYR A 92 6.02 13.68 -1.72
CA TYR A 92 4.63 13.67 -2.18
C TYR A 92 3.93 12.33 -1.91
N TYR A 93 4.61 11.21 -2.13
CA TYR A 93 4.02 9.89 -1.97
C TYR A 93 3.88 9.46 -0.52
N GLU A 94 4.64 10.04 0.42
CA GLU A 94 4.39 9.85 1.86
C GLU A 94 3.07 10.51 2.27
N HIS A 95 2.77 11.71 1.76
CA HIS A 95 1.45 12.33 1.96
C HIS A 95 0.32 11.53 1.35
N TRP A 96 0.59 10.84 0.24
CA TRP A 96 -0.37 9.94 -0.42
C TRP A 96 -0.72 8.73 0.45
N VAL A 97 0.29 8.12 1.08
CA VAL A 97 0.10 7.03 2.05
C VAL A 97 -0.66 7.52 3.29
N ALA A 98 -0.26 8.65 3.88
CA ALA A 98 -0.93 9.23 5.05
C ALA A 98 -2.42 9.57 4.78
N ALA A 99 -2.72 10.09 3.58
CA ALA A 99 -4.09 10.33 3.15
C ALA A 99 -4.89 9.03 3.04
N LEU A 100 -4.29 7.98 2.47
CA LEU A 100 -4.93 6.67 2.34
C LEU A 100 -5.26 6.07 3.71
N GLU A 101 -4.31 6.10 4.65
CA GLU A 101 -4.53 5.65 6.03
C GLU A 101 -5.69 6.40 6.70
N THR A 102 -5.75 7.72 6.52
CA THR A 102 -6.82 8.57 7.05
C THR A 102 -8.19 8.18 6.50
N VAL A 103 -8.29 7.97 5.18
CA VAL A 103 -9.55 7.55 4.54
C VAL A 103 -9.95 6.16 5.02
N MET A 104 -9.02 5.21 5.07
CA MET A 104 -9.30 3.85 5.53
C MET A 104 -9.72 3.79 7.00
N ALA A 105 -9.12 4.62 7.86
CA ALA A 105 -9.55 4.74 9.25
C ALA A 105 -10.97 5.33 9.35
N THR A 106 -11.28 6.36 8.55
CA THR A 106 -12.62 6.97 8.49
C THR A 106 -13.69 5.99 8.03
N GLN A 107 -13.34 5.04 7.15
CA GLN A 107 -14.26 3.99 6.70
C GLN A 107 -14.41 2.83 7.70
N CYS A 108 -13.76 2.91 8.89
CA CYS A 108 -13.72 1.85 9.91
C CYS A 108 -13.16 0.52 9.37
N VAL A 109 -12.23 0.60 8.41
CA VAL A 109 -11.60 -0.58 7.81
C VAL A 109 -10.15 -0.77 8.22
N LEU A 110 -9.57 0.25 8.85
CA LEU A 110 -8.21 0.27 9.35
C LEU A 110 -8.23 0.73 10.80
N GLU A 111 -7.72 -0.14 11.68
CA GLU A 111 -7.46 0.20 13.08
C GLU A 111 -6.01 0.68 13.18
N PRO A 112 -5.74 1.96 13.54
CA PRO A 112 -4.39 2.52 13.53
C PRO A 112 -3.39 1.71 14.36
N ASN A 113 -3.79 1.26 15.56
CA ASN A 113 -2.93 0.46 16.43
C ASN A 113 -2.52 -0.88 15.79
N VAL A 114 -3.43 -1.52 15.04
CA VAL A 114 -3.14 -2.79 14.35
C VAL A 114 -2.19 -2.56 13.18
N LEU A 115 -2.29 -1.42 12.50
CA LEU A 115 -1.36 -1.04 11.45
C LEU A 115 0.04 -0.81 12.04
N ASP A 116 0.13 -0.06 13.14
CA ASP A 116 1.39 0.23 13.83
C ASP A 116 2.09 -1.06 14.28
N GLU A 117 1.35 -2.00 14.88
CA GLU A 117 1.88 -3.31 15.26
C GLU A 117 2.46 -4.09 14.07
N LYS A 118 1.81 -4.03 12.90
CA LYS A 118 2.29 -4.67 11.68
C LYS A 118 3.55 -3.97 11.14
N VAL A 119 3.57 -2.65 11.14
CA VAL A 119 4.75 -1.86 10.74
C VAL A 119 5.94 -2.22 11.62
N GLN A 120 5.76 -2.23 12.95
CA GLN A 120 6.83 -2.59 13.89
C GLN A 120 7.33 -4.03 13.68
N ARG A 121 6.43 -4.96 13.35
CA ARG A 121 6.82 -6.35 13.02
C ARG A 121 7.70 -6.41 11.78
N VAL A 122 7.32 -5.70 10.71
CA VAL A 122 8.10 -5.64 9.47
C VAL A 122 9.46 -4.99 9.69
N LEU A 123 9.52 -3.92 10.51
CA LEU A 123 10.78 -3.24 10.85
C LEU A 123 11.69 -4.09 11.75
N ALA A 124 11.11 -4.97 12.58
CA ALA A 124 11.85 -5.88 13.46
C ALA A 124 12.41 -7.12 12.74
N GLU A 125 11.90 -7.46 11.55
CA GLU A 125 12.47 -8.52 10.72
C GLU A 125 13.85 -8.07 10.20
N PRO A 126 14.93 -8.86 10.42
CA PRO A 126 16.24 -8.53 9.88
C PRO A 126 16.15 -8.41 8.36
N PRO A 127 16.85 -7.47 7.71
CA PRO A 127 16.87 -7.36 6.26
C PRO A 127 17.32 -8.70 5.68
N ASN A 128 16.37 -9.46 5.13
CA ASN A 128 16.67 -10.74 4.53
C ASN A 128 17.48 -10.47 3.23
N ARG A 129 18.30 -11.44 2.82
CA ARG A 129 19.16 -11.35 1.62
C ARG A 129 18.42 -11.14 0.28
N ASN A 130 17.09 -11.02 0.28
CA ASN A 130 16.26 -10.78 -0.89
C ASN A 130 15.56 -9.41 -0.89
N HIS A 131 15.86 -8.54 0.09
CA HIS A 131 15.37 -7.17 0.06
C HIS A 131 16.35 -6.31 -0.76
N HIS A 132 15.81 -5.55 -1.71
CA HIS A 132 16.44 -4.47 -2.48
C HIS A 132 17.02 -4.76 -3.88
N GLU A 133 16.68 -5.86 -4.55
CA GLU A 133 16.61 -5.81 -6.02
C GLU A 133 15.21 -5.34 -6.43
N ALA A 134 15.15 -4.22 -7.14
CA ALA A 134 13.94 -3.77 -7.80
C ALA A 134 13.61 -4.76 -8.93
N HIS A 135 12.94 -5.86 -8.58
CA HIS A 135 12.36 -6.75 -9.58
C HIS A 135 11.16 -6.03 -10.20
N THR A 136 11.37 -5.50 -11.40
CA THR A 136 10.33 -4.92 -12.27
C THR A 136 9.61 -5.99 -13.07
N GLU A 137 10.08 -7.24 -13.03
CA GLU A 137 9.40 -8.38 -13.64
C GLU A 137 8.24 -8.88 -12.77
N PRO A 138 7.11 -9.30 -13.39
CA PRO A 138 6.00 -9.91 -12.67
C PRO A 138 6.46 -11.16 -11.92
N ILE A 139 6.08 -11.30 -10.64
CA ILE A 139 6.40 -12.48 -9.84
C ILE A 139 5.55 -13.66 -10.35
N ALA A 140 6.11 -14.47 -11.25
CA ALA A 140 5.53 -15.76 -11.61
C ALA A 140 5.84 -16.78 -10.50
N ILE A 141 4.83 -17.12 -9.69
CA ILE A 141 4.91 -18.29 -8.81
C ILE A 141 4.69 -19.53 -9.69
N ASP A 142 5.76 -20.28 -9.95
CA ASP A 142 5.68 -21.59 -10.61
C ASP A 142 4.96 -22.60 -9.67
N PRO A 143 3.80 -23.15 -10.06
CA PRO A 143 3.04 -24.08 -9.22
C PRO A 143 3.69 -25.48 -9.10
N ALA A 144 4.86 -25.75 -9.68
CA ALA A 144 5.40 -27.11 -9.77
C ALA A 144 6.62 -27.44 -8.88
N ARG A 145 6.99 -26.66 -7.85
CA ARG A 145 8.06 -27.06 -6.91
C ARG A 145 7.51 -27.63 -5.60
N SER A 146 7.05 -28.88 -5.65
CA SER A 146 6.82 -29.68 -4.45
C SER A 146 8.14 -29.92 -3.68
N PRO A 147 8.20 -29.75 -2.34
CA PRO A 147 9.36 -30.13 -1.56
C PRO A 147 9.53 -31.66 -1.57
N LYS A 148 10.72 -32.16 -1.91
CA LYS A 148 11.06 -33.58 -1.80
C LYS A 148 10.96 -34.03 -0.33
N ARG A 149 9.89 -34.76 0.00
CA ARG A 149 9.83 -35.60 1.21
C ARG A 149 11.04 -36.53 1.22
N HIS A 150 11.98 -36.29 2.12
CA HIS A 150 12.96 -37.30 2.52
C HIS A 150 12.35 -38.09 3.67
N GLY A 151 11.98 -39.34 3.38
CA GLY A 151 11.62 -40.34 4.36
C GLY A 151 12.40 -41.61 4.06
N ALA A 152 13.43 -41.86 4.86
CA ALA A 152 13.95 -43.14 5.35
C ALA A 152 15.19 -42.83 6.18
#